data_AF-A0A8C9FQG9-F1
#
_entry.id   AF-A0A8C9FQG9-F1
#
_cell.length_a   1.000
_cell.length_b   1.000
_cell.length_c   1.000
_cell.angle_alpha   90.00
_cell.angle_beta   90.00
_cell.angle_gamma   90.00
#
_symmetry.space_group_name_H-M   'P 1'
#
loop_
_entity.id
_entity.type
_entity.pdbx_description
1 polymer ?
#
loop_
_entity_poly.entity_id
_entity_poly.type
_entity_poly.pdbx_seq_one_letter_code
_entity_poly.pdbx_strand_id
1 'polypeptide(L)'
;MKTFCGRANPTTGSLEWVEEDEDYDYHQEIARSRYADMLHDKDRVSIEYSNSKLCLSDGDMQCRANILVTELFDTELIGEGALPTYEHAHKYLVQEGCEAVPHRATVYVQLVESKRMWSWNKLFPVHVEAEDGEKIIVSPSEMENCPGVPSVCDIQLNQMPSSDFTILSDVVTMFSVDFSKPVRSASTCYRVQLEPVKSGKAQIVLSWWDIDMDPSGTINCTMAPYWVKPTSAFQWRDHWMQCVYFLPKEERVLQGEQVQLTACRDEYSVWYTLQKAREEDENKADVRVESPVCRCQAHLLWNRLRFGELNDQNRTRQYIKSLMNVLRTDSVCLCISDGSLLPLLAHYLGAEQDLWRIRSPCGTCEGFDVQTMDEMIKNSLNFRESKEAEPHPLWEYPCKSLSNPQEVLLFDFRKTVPQHCLSTEGSVNLLR
;
A
#
# COMPACT_ATOMS: atom_id res chain seq x y z
N MET A 1 3.61 23.86 26.48
CA MET A 1 4.66 23.08 25.81
C MET A 1 4.48 23.25 24.30
N LYS A 2 5.37 22.76 23.45
CA LYS A 2 5.21 22.79 22.00
C LYS A 2 5.88 21.52 21.48
N THR A 3 5.33 20.90 20.45
CA THR A 3 5.82 19.62 19.94
C THR A 3 6.65 19.86 18.70
N PHE A 4 7.81 19.21 18.59
CA PHE A 4 8.66 19.30 17.41
C PHE A 4 8.40 18.09 16.52
N CYS A 5 7.80 18.31 15.36
CA CYS A 5 7.52 17.24 14.41
C CYS A 5 8.62 17.20 13.34
N GLY A 6 9.18 16.01 13.11
CA GLY A 6 10.18 15.77 12.08
C GLY A 6 9.51 15.72 10.71
N ARG A 7 9.78 16.70 9.84
CA ARG A 7 9.34 16.69 8.44
C ARG A 7 10.54 16.47 7.53
N ALA A 8 10.43 15.47 6.66
CA ALA A 8 11.38 15.32 5.56
C ALA A 8 11.18 16.51 4.61
N ASN A 9 12.19 17.37 4.50
CA ASN A 9 12.17 18.48 3.56
C ASN A 9 12.17 17.89 2.14
N PRO A 10 11.11 18.07 1.35
CA PRO A 10 10.95 17.44 0.04
C PRO A 10 11.94 17.98 -1.01
N THR A 11 12.66 19.06 -0.69
CA THR A 11 13.64 19.69 -1.57
C THR A 11 15.08 19.30 -1.21
N THR A 12 15.38 19.10 0.07
CA THR A 12 16.75 18.79 0.55
C THR A 12 16.94 17.33 0.96
N GLY A 13 15.85 16.60 1.18
CA GLY A 13 15.85 15.24 1.72
C GLY A 13 16.33 15.14 3.17
N SER A 14 16.53 16.28 3.85
CA SER A 14 16.95 16.32 5.25
C SER A 14 15.74 16.30 6.19
N LEU A 15 15.92 15.74 7.38
CA LEU A 15 14.90 15.77 8.43
C LEU A 15 14.98 17.13 9.13
N GLU A 16 13.93 17.93 9.01
CA GLU A 16 13.80 19.23 9.66
C GLU A 16 12.79 19.14 10.80
N TRP A 17 12.97 19.96 11.84
CA TRP A 17 12.10 20.00 13.01
C TRP A 17 11.25 21.27 12.97
N VAL A 18 9.94 21.10 12.89
CA VAL A 18 8.97 22.22 12.90
C VAL A 18 8.29 22.25 14.26
N GLU A 19 8.16 23.44 14.83
CA GLU A 19 7.49 23.68 16.10
C GLU A 19 5.99 23.81 15.83
N GLU A 20 5.22 22.82 16.28
CA GLU A 20 3.76 22.75 16.12
C GLU A 20 3.07 22.87 17.48
N ASP A 21 1.74 23.08 17.46
CA ASP A 21 0.91 23.05 18.67
C ASP A 21 1.07 21.70 19.40
N GLU A 22 0.92 21.68 20.72
CA GLU A 22 1.03 20.45 21.53
C GLU A 22 0.06 19.37 21.05
N ASP A 23 -1.11 19.80 20.58
CA ASP A 23 -2.18 18.92 20.11
C ASP A 23 -2.13 18.68 18.59
N TYR A 24 -1.05 19.09 17.89
CA TYR A 24 -0.94 18.94 16.44
C TYR A 24 -1.05 17.47 15.98
N ASP A 25 -0.26 16.58 16.57
CA ASP A 25 -0.30 15.15 16.26
C ASP A 25 -1.68 14.56 16.58
N TYR A 26 -2.28 14.97 17.72
CA TYR A 26 -3.62 14.56 18.13
C TYR A 26 -4.71 14.98 17.14
N HIS A 27 -4.68 16.22 16.65
CA HIS A 27 -5.63 16.71 15.67
C HIS A 27 -5.45 16.07 14.30
N GLN A 28 -4.21 15.81 13.88
CA GLN A 28 -3.93 15.11 12.63
C GLN A 28 -4.39 13.64 12.69
N GLU A 29 -4.18 12.95 13.81
CA GLU A 29 -4.68 11.60 14.05
C GLU A 29 -6.21 11.55 14.01
N ILE A 30 -6.91 12.50 14.64
CA ILE A 30 -8.39 12.59 14.58
C ILE A 30 -8.87 12.87 13.16
N ALA A 31 -8.27 13.85 12.47
CA ALA A 31 -8.70 14.24 11.12
C ALA A 31 -8.53 13.10 10.10
N ARG A 32 -7.48 12.28 10.27
CA ARG A 32 -7.19 11.11 9.41
C ARG A 32 -7.77 9.81 9.95
N SER A 33 -8.46 9.86 11.09
CA SER A 33 -9.10 8.68 11.65
C SER A 33 -10.18 8.18 10.69
N ARG A 34 -10.19 6.87 10.44
CA ARG A 34 -11.21 6.26 9.57
C ARG A 34 -12.56 6.07 10.27
N TYR A 35 -12.74 6.65 11.48
CA TYR A 35 -13.95 6.53 12.28
C TYR A 35 -15.21 7.01 11.54
N ALA A 36 -15.10 8.01 10.66
CA ALA A 36 -16.23 8.48 9.87
C ALA A 36 -16.74 7.40 8.89
N ASP A 37 -15.84 6.79 8.10
CA ASP A 37 -16.18 5.69 7.19
C ASP A 37 -16.71 4.48 7.97
N MET A 38 -16.04 4.12 9.07
CA MET A 38 -16.45 3.07 10.00
C MET A 38 -17.90 3.27 10.52
N LEU A 39 -18.29 4.50 10.90
CA LEU A 39 -19.65 4.81 11.38
C LEU A 39 -20.70 4.81 10.25
N HIS A 40 -20.28 4.98 9.00
CA HIS A 40 -21.16 4.93 7.83
C HIS A 40 -21.30 3.52 7.22
N ASP A 41 -20.49 2.55 7.65
CA ASP A 41 -20.67 1.12 7.34
C ASP A 41 -21.93 0.55 8.03
N LYS A 42 -23.04 0.50 7.28
CA LYS A 42 -24.37 0.11 7.79
C LYS A 42 -24.47 -1.37 8.17
N ASP A 43 -23.71 -2.24 7.52
CA ASP A 43 -23.68 -3.66 7.85
C ASP A 43 -22.96 -3.87 9.18
N ARG A 44 -21.90 -3.09 9.44
CA ARG A 44 -21.20 -3.05 10.74
C ARG A 44 -22.08 -2.53 11.88
N VAL A 45 -22.81 -1.43 11.67
CA VAL A 45 -23.57 -0.73 12.74
C VAL A 45 -24.88 -1.45 13.13
N SER A 46 -25.41 -2.34 12.29
CA SER A 46 -26.67 -3.06 12.56
C SER A 46 -26.64 -4.11 13.70
N ILE A 47 -25.53 -4.24 14.41
CA ILE A 47 -25.29 -5.28 15.43
C ILE A 47 -25.77 -4.76 16.81
N GLU A 48 -26.91 -5.30 17.29
CA GLU A 48 -27.59 -4.87 18.52
C GLU A 48 -26.84 -5.26 19.82
N TYR A 49 -26.72 -4.30 20.75
CA TYR A 49 -26.12 -4.47 22.08
C TYR A 49 -27.08 -5.20 23.05
N SER A 50 -26.62 -6.27 23.70
CA SER A 50 -27.32 -6.88 24.85
C SER A 50 -26.56 -6.66 26.16
N ASN A 51 -27.26 -6.11 27.16
CA ASN A 51 -26.72 -5.73 28.46
C ASN A 51 -26.60 -6.91 29.42
N SER A 52 -25.51 -7.02 30.18
CA SER A 52 -25.52 -7.75 31.45
C SER A 52 -24.64 -7.11 32.53
N LYS A 53 -25.17 -7.08 33.77
CA LYS A 53 -24.61 -6.52 35.02
C LYS A 53 -23.82 -7.59 35.78
N LEU A 54 -22.77 -7.23 36.54
CA LEU A 54 -22.56 -7.53 38.00
C LEU A 54 -21.10 -7.29 38.48
N CYS A 55 -20.93 -7.17 39.81
CA CYS A 55 -19.95 -6.31 40.48
C CYS A 55 -18.87 -6.95 41.39
N LEU A 56 -17.79 -6.19 41.67
CA LEU A 56 -16.95 -6.00 42.89
C LEU A 56 -15.67 -5.13 42.62
N SER A 57 -15.07 -4.53 43.66
CA SER A 57 -14.21 -3.31 43.65
C SER A 57 -12.67 -3.50 43.58
N ASP A 58 -11.99 -2.39 43.18
CA ASP A 58 -10.54 -2.04 43.16
C ASP A 58 -9.66 -2.40 41.93
N GLY A 59 -10.27 -2.57 40.76
CA GLY A 59 -9.59 -2.53 39.45
C GLY A 59 -10.53 -1.97 38.36
N ASP A 60 -10.00 -1.69 37.15
CA ASP A 60 -10.80 -1.16 36.02
C ASP A 60 -11.96 -2.11 35.60
N MET A 61 -11.80 -3.42 35.83
CA MET A 61 -12.85 -4.43 35.64
C MET A 61 -13.12 -5.19 36.93
N GLN A 62 -14.41 -5.37 37.22
CA GLN A 62 -14.93 -5.93 38.46
C GLN A 62 -14.88 -7.47 38.52
N CYS A 63 -14.91 -8.11 37.36
CA CYS A 63 -14.75 -9.55 37.17
C CYS A 63 -14.26 -9.79 35.73
N ARG A 64 -13.86 -11.02 35.43
CA ARG A 64 -13.57 -11.41 34.03
C ARG A 64 -14.86 -11.42 33.22
N ALA A 65 -14.84 -10.83 32.04
CA ALA A 65 -15.98 -10.80 31.14
C ALA A 65 -16.25 -12.19 30.54
N ASN A 66 -17.53 -12.48 30.30
CA ASN A 66 -17.98 -13.70 29.61
C ASN A 66 -18.32 -13.46 28.13
N ILE A 67 -18.31 -12.20 27.67
CA ILE A 67 -18.47 -11.81 26.27
C ILE A 67 -17.34 -10.84 25.91
N LEU A 68 -16.59 -11.14 24.86
CA LEU A 68 -15.50 -10.31 24.33
C LEU A 68 -15.90 -9.70 22.99
N VAL A 69 -16.14 -8.40 22.96
CA VAL A 69 -16.52 -7.67 21.74
C VAL A 69 -15.36 -6.77 21.31
N THR A 70 -14.87 -6.91 20.09
CA THR A 70 -13.83 -6.02 19.55
C THR A 70 -14.07 -5.71 18.08
N GLU A 71 -13.49 -4.60 17.64
CA GLU A 71 -13.33 -4.22 16.24
C GLU A 71 -11.94 -3.57 16.17
N LEU A 72 -10.93 -4.43 15.96
CA LEU A 72 -9.49 -4.12 15.97
C LEU A 72 -8.83 -4.64 14.70
N PHE A 73 -9.61 -4.72 13.62
CA PHE A 73 -9.22 -5.38 12.39
C PHE A 73 -8.89 -4.33 11.36
N ASP A 74 -7.82 -4.56 10.61
CA ASP A 74 -7.46 -3.77 9.44
C ASP A 74 -7.60 -4.62 8.17
N THR A 75 -7.13 -4.11 7.04
CA THR A 75 -7.12 -4.86 5.78
C THR A 75 -6.33 -6.18 5.88
N GLU A 76 -5.26 -6.25 6.68
CA GLU A 76 -4.53 -7.50 6.95
C GLU A 76 -5.16 -8.39 8.04
N LEU A 77 -6.32 -8.01 8.61
CA LEU A 77 -6.97 -8.56 9.80
C LEU A 77 -6.22 -8.29 11.11
N ILE A 78 -4.89 -8.43 11.10
CA ILE A 78 -4.05 -8.45 12.31
C ILE A 78 -3.14 -7.23 12.48
N GLY A 79 -3.09 -6.32 11.50
CA GLY A 79 -2.13 -5.21 11.46
C GLY A 79 -2.34 -4.14 12.52
N GLU A 80 -3.54 -4.04 13.09
CA GLU A 80 -3.88 -3.16 14.22
C GLU A 80 -3.79 -3.86 15.59
N GLY A 81 -3.09 -5.00 15.67
CA GLY A 81 -2.78 -5.65 16.94
C GLY A 81 -3.92 -6.50 17.52
N ALA A 82 -4.79 -7.04 16.66
CA ALA A 82 -5.85 -7.96 17.07
C ALA A 82 -5.28 -9.15 17.87
N LEU A 83 -4.26 -9.85 17.35
CA LEU A 83 -3.70 -11.05 17.99
C LEU A 83 -3.16 -10.82 19.42
N PRO A 84 -2.25 -9.87 19.67
CA PRO A 84 -1.76 -9.60 21.02
C PRO A 84 -2.88 -9.09 21.95
N THR A 85 -3.84 -8.33 21.43
CA THR A 85 -4.97 -7.83 22.24
C THR A 85 -5.89 -8.98 22.69
N TYR A 86 -6.26 -9.88 21.79
CA TYR A 86 -7.04 -11.07 22.12
C TYR A 86 -6.27 -12.02 23.05
N GLU A 87 -4.97 -12.24 22.83
CA GLU A 87 -4.14 -13.06 23.71
C GLU A 87 -4.11 -12.49 25.15
N HIS A 88 -3.91 -11.18 25.29
CA HIS A 88 -3.96 -10.51 26.59
C HIS A 88 -5.36 -10.61 27.22
N ALA A 89 -6.43 -10.38 26.46
CA ALA A 89 -7.80 -10.48 26.95
C ALA A 89 -8.11 -11.88 27.49
N HIS A 90 -7.81 -12.94 26.74
CA HIS A 90 -7.95 -14.33 27.18
C HIS A 90 -7.16 -14.65 28.44
N LYS A 91 -5.94 -14.11 28.55
CA LYS A 91 -5.09 -14.35 29.71
C LYS A 91 -5.58 -13.64 30.97
N TYR A 92 -6.08 -12.41 30.87
CA TYR A 92 -6.31 -11.54 32.03
C TYR A 92 -7.75 -11.06 32.22
N LEU A 93 -8.53 -10.89 31.16
CA LEU A 93 -9.78 -10.11 31.18
C LEU A 93 -11.04 -10.95 30.97
N VAL A 94 -10.97 -12.14 30.37
CA VAL A 94 -12.16 -12.97 30.07
C VAL A 94 -12.14 -14.33 30.75
N GLN A 95 -13.32 -14.93 30.90
CA GLN A 95 -13.54 -16.26 31.44
C GLN A 95 -13.19 -17.33 30.41
N GLU A 96 -12.85 -18.54 30.86
CA GLU A 96 -12.71 -19.68 29.96
C GLU A 96 -14.07 -20.00 29.31
N GLY A 97 -14.08 -20.16 27.98
CA GLY A 97 -15.31 -20.37 27.22
C GLY A 97 -16.17 -19.11 27.07
N CYS A 98 -15.57 -17.92 27.12
CA CYS A 98 -16.28 -16.69 26.79
C CYS A 98 -16.84 -16.72 25.35
N GLU A 99 -17.98 -16.08 25.15
CA GLU A 99 -18.45 -15.75 23.80
C GLU A 99 -17.60 -14.60 23.23
N ALA A 100 -17.39 -14.58 21.93
CA ALA A 100 -16.65 -13.52 21.26
C ALA A 100 -17.43 -12.98 20.06
N VAL A 101 -17.35 -11.67 19.84
CA VAL A 101 -17.88 -10.98 18.67
C VAL A 101 -16.76 -10.09 18.09
N PRO A 102 -16.24 -10.40 16.89
CA PRO A 102 -16.56 -11.59 16.10
C PRO A 102 -16.14 -12.89 16.80
N HIS A 103 -16.81 -13.98 16.46
CA HIS A 103 -16.53 -15.31 16.98
C HIS A 103 -15.29 -15.92 16.31
N ARG A 104 -15.18 -15.75 14.99
CA ARG A 104 -14.07 -16.30 14.20
C ARG A 104 -13.78 -15.43 12.98
N ALA A 105 -12.50 -15.29 12.63
CA ALA A 105 -12.07 -14.76 11.34
C ALA A 105 -11.49 -15.86 10.47
N THR A 106 -11.66 -15.76 9.14
CA THR A 106 -10.99 -16.64 8.16
C THR A 106 -10.29 -15.80 7.10
N VAL A 107 -9.00 -16.03 6.93
CA VAL A 107 -8.18 -15.42 5.87
C VAL A 107 -8.17 -16.33 4.64
N TYR A 108 -8.51 -15.76 3.50
CA TYR A 108 -8.54 -16.42 2.20
C TYR A 108 -7.42 -15.92 1.31
N VAL A 109 -7.03 -16.76 0.36
CA VAL A 109 -6.07 -16.39 -0.66
C VAL A 109 -6.47 -16.90 -2.04
N GLN A 110 -5.98 -16.21 -3.07
CA GLN A 110 -6.09 -16.62 -4.46
C GLN A 110 -4.80 -16.27 -5.21
N LEU A 111 -4.21 -17.25 -5.88
CA LEU A 111 -2.99 -17.08 -6.66
C LEU A 111 -3.33 -16.53 -8.05
N VAL A 112 -2.61 -15.49 -8.48
CA VAL A 112 -2.83 -14.86 -9.79
C VAL A 112 -1.53 -14.51 -10.51
N GLU A 113 -1.63 -14.48 -11.84
CA GLU A 113 -0.66 -13.83 -12.73
C GLU A 113 -1.15 -12.41 -13.01
N SER A 114 -0.30 -11.39 -12.88
CA SER A 114 -0.67 -10.02 -13.24
C SER A 114 0.54 -9.18 -13.56
N LYS A 115 0.71 -8.83 -14.85
CA LYS A 115 1.77 -7.90 -15.26
C LYS A 115 1.60 -6.53 -14.59
N ARG A 116 0.37 -6.03 -14.46
CA ARG A 116 0.08 -4.73 -13.85
C ARG A 116 0.48 -4.70 -12.38
N MET A 117 0.00 -5.64 -11.57
CA MET A 117 0.36 -5.66 -10.15
C MET A 117 1.85 -6.00 -9.97
N TRP A 118 2.41 -6.95 -10.71
CA TRP A 118 3.83 -7.28 -10.63
C TRP A 118 4.75 -6.10 -10.94
N SER A 119 4.30 -5.17 -11.81
CA SER A 119 5.00 -3.91 -12.09
C SER A 119 5.10 -2.97 -10.89
N TRP A 120 4.36 -3.21 -9.81
CA TRP A 120 4.46 -2.44 -8.56
C TRP A 120 5.55 -2.96 -7.62
N ASN A 121 6.18 -4.09 -7.97
CA ASN A 121 7.24 -4.73 -7.18
C ASN A 121 8.52 -4.96 -7.99
N LYS A 122 8.44 -5.13 -9.32
CA LYS A 122 9.61 -5.33 -10.18
C LYS A 122 9.70 -4.23 -11.22
N LEU A 123 10.92 -3.74 -11.47
CA LEU A 123 11.20 -2.85 -12.59
C LEU A 123 11.39 -3.70 -13.84
N PHE A 124 10.61 -3.44 -14.88
CA PHE A 124 10.71 -4.11 -16.17
C PHE A 124 11.74 -3.42 -17.05
N PRO A 125 12.29 -4.12 -18.06
CA PRO A 125 13.15 -3.50 -19.05
C PRO A 125 12.47 -2.30 -19.73
N VAL A 126 13.18 -1.17 -19.78
CA VAL A 126 12.72 0.05 -20.43
C VAL A 126 13.43 0.19 -21.77
N HIS A 127 12.64 0.19 -22.85
CA HIS A 127 13.13 0.29 -24.22
C HIS A 127 13.27 1.76 -24.62
N VAL A 128 14.41 2.11 -25.21
CA VAL A 128 14.74 3.46 -25.68
C VAL A 128 15.12 3.37 -27.15
N GLU A 129 14.32 4.00 -28.01
CA GLU A 129 14.61 4.11 -29.44
C GLU A 129 15.57 5.29 -29.67
N ALA A 130 16.87 5.01 -29.82
CA ALA A 130 17.90 6.00 -30.11
C ALA A 130 18.27 6.00 -31.60
N GLU A 131 19.03 7.01 -32.04
CA GLU A 131 19.44 7.15 -33.45
C GLU A 131 20.33 5.98 -33.94
N ASP A 132 21.14 5.39 -33.05
CA ASP A 132 22.03 4.27 -33.34
C ASP A 132 21.40 2.89 -33.09
N GLY A 133 20.10 2.85 -32.76
CA GLY A 133 19.31 1.63 -32.58
C GLY A 133 18.57 1.56 -31.24
N GLU A 134 17.92 0.42 -31.00
CA GLU A 134 17.21 0.17 -29.75
C GLU A 134 18.20 -0.08 -28.59
N LYS A 135 18.04 0.66 -27.50
CA LYS A 135 18.73 0.46 -26.22
C LYS A 135 17.73 -0.04 -25.17
N ILE A 136 18.23 -0.79 -24.20
CA ILE A 136 17.41 -1.35 -23.12
C ILE A 136 18.04 -1.02 -21.78
N ILE A 137 17.28 -0.31 -20.93
CA ILE A 137 17.63 -0.13 -19.52
C ILE A 137 17.08 -1.33 -18.76
N VAL A 138 17.97 -2.08 -18.12
CA VAL A 138 17.62 -3.26 -17.31
C VAL A 138 17.83 -2.99 -15.83
N SER A 139 17.02 -3.63 -14.99
CA SER A 139 17.22 -3.60 -13.54
C SER A 139 18.49 -4.35 -13.14
N PRO A 140 19.19 -3.93 -12.07
CA PRO A 140 20.24 -4.74 -11.46
C PRO A 140 19.71 -6.09 -10.97
N SER A 141 20.56 -7.11 -11.01
CA SER A 141 20.22 -8.48 -10.62
C SER A 141 19.71 -8.60 -9.17
N GLU A 142 20.17 -7.72 -8.29
CA GLU A 142 19.77 -7.62 -6.90
C GLU A 142 18.32 -7.19 -6.77
N MET A 143 17.83 -6.33 -7.67
CA MET A 143 16.43 -5.90 -7.72
C MET A 143 15.53 -7.00 -8.24
N GLU A 144 15.96 -7.75 -9.25
CA GLU A 144 15.24 -8.89 -9.81
C GLU A 144 15.04 -9.99 -8.76
N ASN A 145 16.06 -10.25 -7.95
CA ASN A 145 16.03 -11.26 -6.88
C ASN A 145 15.53 -10.73 -5.53
N CYS A 146 15.26 -9.43 -5.41
CA CYS A 146 14.79 -8.84 -4.15
C CYS A 146 13.34 -9.27 -3.88
N PRO A 147 13.02 -9.78 -2.67
CA PRO A 147 11.66 -10.22 -2.36
C PRO A 147 10.68 -9.05 -2.18
N GLY A 148 11.17 -7.81 -2.09
CA GLY A 148 10.38 -6.63 -1.77
C GLY A 148 10.49 -6.25 -0.30
N VAL A 149 9.49 -5.57 0.22
CA VAL A 149 9.32 -5.25 1.65
C VAL A 149 8.12 -6.03 2.21
N PRO A 150 8.08 -6.34 3.50
CA PRO A 150 7.01 -7.10 4.13
C PRO A 150 5.86 -6.16 4.51
N SER A 151 5.39 -5.37 3.54
CA SER A 151 4.26 -4.47 3.72
C SER A 151 3.18 -4.87 2.72
N VAL A 152 1.94 -4.97 3.21
CA VAL A 152 0.78 -5.14 2.35
C VAL A 152 0.69 -4.01 1.32
N CYS A 153 0.16 -4.34 0.15
CA CYS A 153 -0.37 -3.36 -0.79
C CYS A 153 -1.89 -3.47 -0.70
N ASP A 154 -2.48 -2.64 0.15
CA ASP A 154 -3.92 -2.51 0.32
C ASP A 154 -4.48 -1.69 -0.83
N ILE A 155 -5.42 -2.27 -1.58
CA ILE A 155 -6.13 -1.56 -2.66
C ILE A 155 -7.62 -1.90 -2.67
N GLN A 156 -8.42 -1.01 -3.26
CA GLN A 156 -9.79 -1.31 -3.69
C GLN A 156 -9.75 -2.29 -4.87
N LEU A 157 -9.46 -3.56 -4.60
CA LEU A 157 -9.21 -4.60 -5.59
C LEU A 157 -10.40 -4.80 -6.55
N ASN A 158 -11.61 -4.44 -6.14
CA ASN A 158 -12.79 -4.42 -6.99
C ASN A 158 -12.70 -3.45 -8.19
N GLN A 159 -11.82 -2.45 -8.15
CA GLN A 159 -11.54 -1.56 -9.29
C GLN A 159 -10.45 -2.10 -10.23
N MET A 160 -9.80 -3.21 -9.88
CA MET A 160 -8.83 -3.85 -10.76
C MET A 160 -9.55 -4.47 -11.97
N PRO A 161 -9.24 -4.07 -13.22
CA PRO A 161 -9.85 -4.67 -14.39
C PRO A 161 -9.55 -6.17 -14.46
N SER A 162 -10.56 -6.99 -14.76
CA SER A 162 -10.37 -8.44 -14.93
C SER A 162 -9.44 -8.81 -16.08
N SER A 163 -9.15 -7.88 -17.00
CA SER A 163 -8.13 -8.03 -18.05
C SER A 163 -6.70 -7.96 -17.53
N ASP A 164 -6.49 -7.40 -16.34
CA ASP A 164 -5.15 -7.08 -15.82
C ASP A 164 -4.57 -8.20 -14.96
N PHE A 165 -5.33 -9.27 -14.72
CA PHE A 165 -4.88 -10.45 -14.01
C PHE A 165 -5.54 -11.74 -14.52
N THR A 166 -4.84 -12.86 -14.34
CA THR A 166 -5.36 -14.21 -14.62
C THR A 166 -5.36 -15.02 -13.34
N ILE A 167 -6.54 -15.50 -12.94
CA ILE A 167 -6.70 -16.41 -11.80
C ILE A 167 -6.00 -17.73 -12.10
N LEU A 168 -5.08 -18.13 -11.21
CA LEU A 168 -4.31 -19.37 -11.30
C LEU A 168 -4.79 -20.44 -10.32
N SER A 169 -5.45 -20.08 -9.21
CA SER A 169 -6.02 -21.05 -8.25
C SER A 169 -7.47 -20.73 -7.90
N ASP A 170 -8.18 -21.74 -7.39
CA ASP A 170 -9.40 -21.49 -6.62
C ASP A 170 -9.08 -20.67 -5.36
N VAL A 171 -10.13 -20.11 -4.76
CA VAL A 171 -10.04 -19.45 -3.45
C VAL A 171 -9.86 -20.54 -2.40
N VAL A 172 -8.83 -20.41 -1.57
CA VAL A 172 -8.60 -21.33 -0.46
C VAL A 172 -8.51 -20.60 0.86
N THR A 173 -8.99 -21.25 1.92
CA THR A 173 -8.76 -20.82 3.29
C THR A 173 -7.29 -21.05 3.65
N MET A 174 -6.60 -19.99 4.05
CA MET A 174 -5.22 -20.08 4.50
C MET A 174 -5.12 -20.38 5.99
N PHE A 175 -5.83 -19.61 6.82
CA PHE A 175 -5.97 -19.86 8.25
C PHE A 175 -7.23 -19.21 8.81
N SER A 176 -7.64 -19.67 9.99
CA SER A 176 -8.72 -19.06 10.76
C SER A 176 -8.27 -18.79 12.19
N VAL A 177 -8.84 -17.76 12.81
CA VAL A 177 -8.63 -17.42 14.22
C VAL A 177 -9.97 -17.51 14.94
N ASP A 178 -10.08 -18.41 15.91
CA ASP A 178 -11.26 -18.54 16.78
C ASP A 178 -11.06 -17.66 18.00
N PHE A 179 -11.77 -16.53 18.03
CA PHE A 179 -11.64 -15.50 19.06
C PHE A 179 -12.34 -15.86 20.37
N SER A 180 -13.19 -16.89 20.37
CA SER A 180 -13.81 -17.44 21.59
C SER A 180 -12.84 -18.31 22.41
N LYS A 181 -11.68 -18.66 21.83
CA LYS A 181 -10.64 -19.47 22.46
C LYS A 181 -9.35 -18.69 22.67
N PRO A 182 -8.43 -19.16 23.55
CA PRO A 182 -7.14 -18.52 23.73
C PRO A 182 -6.36 -18.34 22.41
N VAL A 183 -6.18 -17.08 22.01
CA VAL A 183 -5.41 -16.67 20.83
C VAL A 183 -3.93 -16.61 21.18
N ARG A 184 -3.05 -16.91 20.20
CA ARG A 184 -1.58 -16.81 20.35
C ARG A 184 -1.01 -15.80 19.38
N SER A 185 -0.23 -14.85 19.89
CA SER A 185 0.44 -13.82 19.08
C SER A 185 1.76 -14.32 18.47
N ALA A 186 2.40 -15.34 19.04
CA ALA A 186 3.66 -15.91 18.56
C ALA A 186 3.62 -16.33 17.08
N SER A 187 4.67 -16.01 16.30
CA SER A 187 4.73 -16.25 14.86
C SER A 187 4.37 -17.69 14.46
N THR A 188 3.60 -17.84 13.38
CA THR A 188 3.11 -19.15 12.91
C THR A 188 3.09 -19.18 11.39
N CYS A 189 3.29 -20.36 10.80
CA CYS A 189 3.14 -20.59 9.37
C CYS A 189 2.06 -21.65 9.09
N TYR A 190 1.30 -21.42 8.03
CA TYR A 190 0.22 -22.25 7.52
C TYR A 190 0.56 -22.67 6.09
N ARG A 191 0.23 -23.91 5.73
CA ARG A 191 0.54 -24.48 4.42
C ARG A 191 -0.71 -25.04 3.80
N VAL A 192 -0.94 -24.70 2.55
CA VAL A 192 -2.04 -25.22 1.73
C VAL A 192 -1.49 -25.77 0.43
N GLN A 193 -2.04 -26.90 -0.01
CA GLN A 193 -1.79 -27.41 -1.36
C GLN A 193 -2.75 -26.72 -2.31
N LEU A 194 -2.22 -26.23 -3.43
CA LEU A 194 -2.97 -25.65 -4.51
C LEU A 194 -2.78 -26.51 -5.75
N GLU A 195 -3.86 -26.66 -6.51
CA GLU A 195 -3.84 -27.21 -7.86
C GLU A 195 -4.17 -26.07 -8.82
N PRO A 196 -3.20 -25.54 -9.58
CA PRO A 196 -3.46 -24.44 -10.48
C PRO A 196 -4.52 -24.81 -11.52
N VAL A 197 -5.56 -24.00 -11.62
CA VAL A 197 -6.66 -24.17 -12.59
C VAL A 197 -6.24 -23.73 -13.99
N LYS A 198 -5.13 -22.97 -14.10
CA LYS A 198 -4.52 -22.51 -15.35
C LYS A 198 -3.00 -22.51 -15.24
N SER A 199 -2.33 -22.73 -16.37
CA SER A 199 -0.88 -22.53 -16.48
C SER A 199 -0.56 -21.03 -16.59
N GLY A 200 0.49 -20.57 -15.94
CA GLY A 200 0.87 -19.15 -15.92
C GLY A 200 2.10 -18.85 -15.08
N LYS A 201 2.34 -17.59 -14.76
CA LYS A 201 3.36 -17.11 -13.84
C LYS A 201 2.72 -16.77 -12.50
N ALA A 202 2.96 -17.60 -11.49
CA ALA A 202 2.61 -17.29 -10.12
C ALA A 202 3.46 -16.11 -9.64
N GLN A 203 2.80 -14.96 -9.43
CA GLN A 203 3.45 -13.69 -9.09
C GLN A 203 2.82 -13.07 -7.84
N ILE A 204 1.50 -13.09 -7.78
CA ILE A 204 0.70 -12.33 -6.82
C ILE A 204 -0.17 -13.28 -6.03
N VAL A 205 -0.26 -13.04 -4.73
CA VAL A 205 -1.27 -13.64 -3.84
C VAL A 205 -2.25 -12.53 -3.48
N LEU A 206 -3.47 -12.65 -3.97
CA LEU A 206 -4.58 -11.82 -3.51
C LEU A 206 -5.08 -12.41 -2.20
N SER A 207 -5.35 -11.57 -1.20
CA SER A 207 -5.87 -12.02 0.09
C SER A 207 -6.91 -11.06 0.66
N TRP A 208 -7.82 -11.61 1.43
CA TRP A 208 -8.88 -10.91 2.14
C TRP A 208 -9.37 -11.82 3.26
N TRP A 209 -10.23 -11.31 4.13
CA TRP A 209 -10.80 -12.09 5.22
C TRP A 209 -12.32 -11.97 5.30
N ASP A 210 -12.93 -12.90 6.02
CA ASP A 210 -14.27 -12.73 6.58
C ASP A 210 -14.24 -12.89 8.10
N ILE A 211 -15.31 -12.42 8.73
CA ILE A 211 -15.57 -12.61 10.14
C ILE A 211 -16.99 -13.13 10.35
N ASP A 212 -17.08 -14.26 11.05
CA ASP A 212 -18.31 -14.81 11.59
C ASP A 212 -18.58 -14.10 12.92
N MET A 213 -19.69 -13.35 12.99
CA MET A 213 -20.06 -12.59 14.18
C MET A 213 -20.62 -13.49 15.28
N ASP A 214 -21.09 -14.69 14.93
CA ASP A 214 -21.75 -15.63 15.82
C ASP A 214 -21.21 -17.07 15.66
N PRO A 215 -21.35 -17.95 16.65
CA PRO A 215 -20.83 -19.31 16.59
C PRO A 215 -21.35 -20.15 15.41
N SER A 216 -22.57 -19.85 14.92
CA SER A 216 -23.17 -20.59 13.81
C SER A 216 -22.72 -20.12 12.43
N GLY A 217 -22.03 -18.97 12.34
CA GLY A 217 -21.58 -18.38 11.07
C GLY A 217 -22.74 -17.87 10.20
N THR A 218 -23.88 -17.58 10.81
CA THR A 218 -25.06 -17.09 10.07
C THR A 218 -24.98 -15.59 9.79
N ILE A 219 -24.27 -14.85 10.65
CA ILE A 219 -23.99 -13.42 10.51
C ILE A 219 -22.51 -13.28 10.13
N ASN A 220 -22.23 -12.93 8.88
CA ASN A 220 -20.88 -12.88 8.33
C ASN A 220 -20.62 -11.54 7.63
N CYS A 221 -19.47 -10.94 7.89
CA CYS A 221 -18.95 -9.81 7.11
C CYS A 221 -17.75 -10.29 6.30
N THR A 222 -17.73 -10.04 5.00
CA THR A 222 -16.68 -10.54 4.09
C THR A 222 -16.08 -9.44 3.24
N MET A 223 -14.76 -9.45 3.11
CA MET A 223 -13.98 -8.55 2.24
C MET A 223 -13.72 -9.17 0.85
N ALA A 224 -14.44 -10.23 0.49
CA ALA A 224 -14.25 -10.91 -0.79
C ALA A 224 -14.55 -9.98 -1.99
N PRO A 225 -13.72 -10.01 -3.05
CA PRO A 225 -13.96 -9.21 -4.24
C PRO A 225 -15.12 -9.77 -5.09
N TYR A 226 -15.61 -8.95 -6.03
CA TYR A 226 -16.85 -9.19 -6.77
C TYR A 226 -16.88 -10.52 -7.55
N TRP A 227 -15.73 -11.04 -8.01
CA TRP A 227 -15.69 -12.30 -8.77
C TRP A 227 -15.83 -13.54 -7.87
N VAL A 228 -15.60 -13.40 -6.56
CA VAL A 228 -15.82 -14.45 -5.57
C VAL A 228 -17.26 -14.40 -5.05
N LYS A 229 -17.75 -13.19 -4.77
CA LYS A 229 -19.12 -12.97 -4.29
C LYS A 229 -19.82 -11.89 -5.15
N PRO A 230 -20.45 -12.26 -6.27
CA PRO A 230 -21.03 -11.33 -7.24
C PRO A 230 -22.36 -10.69 -6.81
N THR A 231 -22.64 -10.60 -5.52
CA THR A 231 -23.94 -10.15 -5.00
C THR A 231 -24.25 -8.69 -5.39
N SER A 232 -25.51 -8.44 -5.75
CA SER A 232 -26.06 -7.10 -6.04
C SER A 232 -26.00 -6.12 -4.87
N ALA A 233 -25.70 -6.62 -3.67
CA ALA A 233 -25.45 -5.86 -2.45
C ALA A 233 -23.94 -5.81 -2.13
N PHE A 234 -23.11 -5.44 -3.12
CA PHE A 234 -21.71 -5.13 -2.85
C PHE A 234 -21.64 -3.92 -1.93
N GLN A 235 -20.99 -4.08 -0.78
CA GLN A 235 -20.88 -3.03 0.24
C GLN A 235 -19.49 -2.44 0.18
N TRP A 236 -19.41 -1.27 -0.43
CA TRP A 236 -18.19 -0.49 -0.51
C TRP A 236 -17.85 0.08 0.88
N ARG A 237 -16.56 0.05 1.23
CA ARG A 237 -15.97 0.64 2.43
C ARG A 237 -14.48 0.93 2.15
N ASP A 238 -13.86 1.80 2.93
CA ASP A 238 -12.45 2.20 2.72
C ASP A 238 -11.52 1.77 3.86
N HIS A 239 -12.04 1.73 5.09
CA HIS A 239 -11.25 1.27 6.24
C HIS A 239 -10.79 -0.19 6.13
N TRP A 240 -11.58 -1.03 5.45
CA TRP A 240 -11.19 -2.39 5.07
C TRP A 240 -11.28 -2.58 3.56
N MET A 241 -10.21 -3.10 2.97
CA MET A 241 -10.16 -3.39 1.55
C MET A 241 -9.62 -4.81 1.31
N GLN A 242 -8.82 -5.02 0.27
CA GLN A 242 -8.20 -6.31 -0.03
C GLN A 242 -6.68 -6.15 -0.13
N CYS A 243 -5.97 -7.25 0.09
CA CYS A 243 -4.52 -7.30 0.11
C CYS A 243 -3.95 -7.82 -1.22
N VAL A 244 -2.88 -7.18 -1.69
CA VAL A 244 -2.01 -7.69 -2.76
C VAL A 244 -0.63 -7.98 -2.17
N TYR A 245 -0.26 -9.27 -2.14
CA TYR A 245 1.08 -9.72 -1.75
C TYR A 245 1.88 -10.18 -2.96
N PHE A 246 3.18 -9.91 -2.91
CA PHE A 246 4.13 -10.28 -3.96
C PHE A 246 4.92 -11.51 -3.53
N LEU A 247 4.93 -12.55 -4.35
CA LEU A 247 5.83 -13.67 -4.11
C LEU A 247 7.29 -13.20 -4.22
N PRO A 248 8.22 -13.72 -3.40
CA PRO A 248 9.63 -13.34 -3.46
C PRO A 248 10.25 -13.50 -4.86
N LYS A 249 9.78 -14.51 -5.59
CA LYS A 249 10.20 -14.87 -6.93
C LYS A 249 8.98 -15.30 -7.74
N GLU A 250 8.93 -14.88 -9.01
CA GLU A 250 7.92 -15.41 -9.93
C GLU A 250 8.23 -16.88 -10.26
N GLU A 251 7.21 -17.73 -10.21
CA GLU A 251 7.36 -19.16 -10.49
C GLU A 251 6.37 -19.57 -11.58
N ARG A 252 6.85 -20.26 -12.61
CA ARG A 252 5.98 -20.74 -13.68
C ARG A 252 5.18 -21.94 -13.17
N VAL A 253 3.86 -21.85 -13.21
CA VAL A 253 2.96 -22.94 -12.85
C VAL A 253 2.27 -23.59 -14.05
N LEU A 254 1.95 -24.88 -13.95
CA LEU A 254 1.22 -25.68 -14.92
C LEU A 254 -0.13 -26.09 -14.36
N GLN A 255 -1.16 -26.06 -15.20
CA GLN A 255 -2.49 -26.52 -14.84
C GLN A 255 -2.45 -27.97 -14.34
N GLY A 256 -3.08 -28.22 -13.19
CA GLY A 256 -3.14 -29.55 -12.57
C GLY A 256 -1.86 -29.99 -11.84
N GLU A 257 -0.79 -29.20 -11.84
CA GLU A 257 0.40 -29.53 -11.03
C GLU A 257 0.14 -29.26 -9.54
N GLN A 258 0.84 -29.93 -8.64
CA GLN A 258 0.71 -29.67 -7.21
C GLN A 258 1.75 -28.64 -6.75
N VAL A 259 1.29 -27.53 -6.17
CA VAL A 259 2.15 -26.49 -5.60
C VAL A 259 1.71 -26.20 -4.16
N GLN A 260 2.68 -25.95 -3.28
CA GLN A 260 2.43 -25.63 -1.89
C GLN A 260 2.59 -24.12 -1.67
N LEU A 261 1.51 -23.47 -1.22
CA LEU A 261 1.56 -22.08 -0.75
C LEU A 261 1.72 -22.09 0.77
N THR A 262 2.72 -21.36 1.26
CA THR A 262 2.94 -21.15 2.70
C THR A 262 2.66 -19.70 3.02
N ALA A 263 1.77 -19.45 3.97
CA ALA A 263 1.61 -18.15 4.61
C ALA A 263 2.29 -18.18 5.97
N CYS A 264 3.06 -17.15 6.29
CA CYS A 264 3.62 -16.95 7.60
C CYS A 264 3.16 -15.60 8.12
N ARG A 265 2.99 -15.53 9.44
CA ARG A 265 2.59 -14.31 10.11
C ARG A 265 3.35 -14.15 11.42
N ASP A 266 3.58 -12.91 11.81
CA ASP A 266 4.00 -12.56 13.18
C ASP A 266 2.81 -11.99 13.97
N GLU A 267 3.04 -11.00 14.82
CA GLU A 267 1.99 -10.36 15.61
C GLU A 267 1.14 -9.39 14.78
N TYR A 268 1.68 -8.85 13.67
CA TYR A 268 1.09 -7.74 12.92
C TYR A 268 1.10 -7.92 11.39
N SER A 269 1.98 -8.75 10.83
CA SER A 269 2.18 -8.82 9.37
C SER A 269 2.04 -10.25 8.83
N VAL A 270 1.59 -10.36 7.59
CA VAL A 270 1.51 -11.62 6.83
C VAL A 270 2.44 -11.60 5.61
N TRP A 271 3.04 -12.74 5.28
CA TRP A 271 3.82 -12.91 4.04
C TRP A 271 3.68 -14.32 3.47
N TYR A 272 3.95 -14.45 2.16
CA TYR A 272 3.69 -15.69 1.42
C TYR A 272 4.92 -16.18 0.66
N THR A 273 5.04 -17.50 0.56
CA THR A 273 6.02 -18.17 -0.32
C THR A 273 5.36 -19.34 -1.04
N LEU A 274 5.81 -19.60 -2.27
CA LEU A 274 5.30 -20.70 -3.09
C LEU A 274 6.44 -21.69 -3.36
N GLN A 275 6.16 -22.98 -3.18
CA GLN A 275 7.10 -24.07 -3.44
C GLN A 275 6.45 -25.08 -4.38
N LYS A 276 7.21 -25.57 -5.37
CA LYS A 276 6.78 -26.72 -6.17
C LYS A 276 7.00 -28.00 -5.39
N ALA A 277 6.06 -28.95 -5.48
CA ALA A 277 6.30 -30.30 -5.00
C ALA A 277 7.35 -30.97 -5.89
N ARG A 278 8.64 -30.91 -5.53
CA ARG A 278 9.69 -31.77 -6.09
C ARG A 278 10.05 -32.86 -5.09
N GLU A 279 10.26 -34.08 -5.60
CA GLU A 279 10.39 -35.36 -4.88
C GLU A 279 11.66 -35.52 -3.99
N GLU A 280 12.39 -34.46 -3.62
CA GLU A 280 13.66 -34.60 -2.88
C GLU A 280 13.84 -33.67 -1.65
N ASP A 281 12.78 -32.99 -1.17
CA ASP A 281 12.88 -32.08 -0.02
C ASP A 281 11.98 -32.47 1.18
N GLU A 282 11.69 -33.77 1.37
CA GLU A 282 11.05 -34.26 2.61
C GLU A 282 11.86 -33.92 3.88
N ASN A 283 13.15 -33.57 3.74
CA ASN A 283 14.04 -33.16 4.84
C ASN A 283 14.15 -31.64 5.07
N LYS A 284 13.36 -30.79 4.40
CA LYS A 284 13.35 -29.32 4.60
C LYS A 284 12.04 -28.77 5.16
N ALA A 285 11.23 -29.60 5.82
CA ALA A 285 9.98 -29.17 6.46
C ALA A 285 10.14 -28.04 7.52
N ASP A 286 11.38 -27.80 7.97
CA ASP A 286 11.74 -26.90 9.08
C ASP A 286 12.52 -25.64 8.64
N VAL A 287 12.58 -25.33 7.34
CA VAL A 287 13.16 -24.04 6.91
C VAL A 287 12.22 -22.92 7.33
N ARG A 288 12.62 -22.19 8.39
CA ARG A 288 11.95 -20.98 8.86
C ARG A 288 11.81 -20.01 7.69
N VAL A 289 10.57 -19.78 7.25
CA VAL A 289 10.28 -18.80 6.20
C VAL A 289 10.38 -17.42 6.83
N GLU A 290 11.52 -16.76 6.66
CA GLU A 290 11.75 -15.41 7.15
C GLU A 290 10.87 -14.39 6.41
N SER A 291 10.51 -13.32 7.13
CA SER A 291 9.82 -12.17 6.55
C SER A 291 10.67 -11.56 5.43
N PRO A 292 10.09 -11.20 4.26
CA PRO A 292 10.85 -10.64 3.16
C PRO A 292 11.41 -9.27 3.53
N VAL A 293 12.73 -9.10 3.42
CA VAL A 293 13.40 -7.81 3.65
C VAL A 293 14.02 -7.32 2.35
N CYS A 294 13.87 -6.04 2.06
CA CYS A 294 14.46 -5.44 0.86
C CYS A 294 15.98 -5.49 0.93
N ARG A 295 16.61 -5.95 -0.16
CA ARG A 295 18.07 -6.03 -0.30
C ARG A 295 18.61 -5.21 -1.48
N CYS A 296 17.74 -4.56 -2.25
CA CYS A 296 18.11 -3.78 -3.43
C CYS A 296 17.95 -2.27 -3.28
N GLN A 297 17.51 -1.80 -2.10
CA GLN A 297 17.19 -0.40 -1.77
C GLN A 297 15.98 0.20 -2.52
N ALA A 298 15.65 -0.28 -3.73
CA ALA A 298 14.56 0.28 -4.53
C ALA A 298 13.20 0.21 -3.82
N HIS A 299 12.89 -0.89 -3.13
CA HIS A 299 11.61 -1.01 -2.38
C HIS A 299 11.55 -0.16 -1.10
N LEU A 300 12.67 0.43 -0.68
CA LEU A 300 12.72 1.41 0.42
C LEU A 300 12.57 2.86 -0.11
N LEU A 301 12.83 3.09 -1.40
CA LEU A 301 12.85 4.42 -2.02
C LEU A 301 11.62 4.67 -2.91
N TRP A 302 11.11 3.63 -3.58
CA TRP A 302 9.97 3.70 -4.48
C TRP A 302 8.77 2.97 -3.87
N ASN A 303 7.68 3.71 -3.66
CA ASN A 303 6.40 3.10 -3.30
C ASN A 303 5.81 2.31 -4.48
N ARG A 304 4.75 1.55 -4.22
CA ARG A 304 4.12 0.66 -5.22
C ARG A 304 3.65 1.41 -6.47
N LEU A 305 3.06 2.59 -6.30
CA LEU A 305 2.60 3.44 -7.40
C LEU A 305 3.76 4.00 -8.23
N ARG A 306 4.88 4.36 -7.59
CA ARG A 306 6.10 4.82 -8.28
C ARG A 306 6.73 3.72 -9.11
N PHE A 307 6.75 2.47 -8.62
CA PHE A 307 7.15 1.31 -9.43
C PHE A 307 6.25 1.17 -10.67
N GLY A 308 4.93 1.28 -10.51
CA GLY A 308 3.98 1.28 -11.62
C GLY A 308 4.23 2.40 -12.63
N GLU A 309 4.48 3.62 -12.14
CA GLU A 309 4.80 4.80 -12.97
C GLU A 309 6.08 4.60 -13.79
N LEU A 310 7.15 4.07 -13.18
CA LEU A 310 8.42 3.78 -13.86
C LEU A 310 8.27 2.70 -14.94
N ASN A 311 7.32 1.79 -14.76
CA ASN A 311 7.00 0.71 -15.69
C ASN A 311 6.01 1.10 -16.81
N ASP A 312 5.43 2.30 -16.77
CA ASP A 312 4.57 2.79 -17.83
C ASP A 312 5.40 3.17 -19.08
N GLN A 313 5.48 2.24 -20.02
CA GLN A 313 6.19 2.45 -21.29
C GLN A 313 5.55 3.54 -22.16
N ASN A 314 4.24 3.78 -22.05
CA ASN A 314 3.61 4.87 -22.78
C ASN A 314 4.07 6.22 -22.24
N ARG A 315 4.07 6.38 -20.90
CA ARG A 315 4.65 7.55 -20.23
C ARG A 315 6.10 7.77 -20.65
N THR A 316 6.93 6.74 -20.57
CA THR A 316 8.35 6.83 -20.97
C THR A 316 8.51 7.21 -22.43
N ARG A 317 7.69 6.67 -23.34
CA ARG A 317 7.71 7.05 -24.77
C ARG A 317 7.38 8.54 -24.98
N GLN A 318 6.48 9.13 -24.19
CA GLN A 318 6.19 10.57 -24.28
C GLN A 318 7.39 11.41 -23.82
N TYR A 319 8.07 11.00 -22.75
CA TYR A 319 9.32 11.66 -22.32
C TYR A 319 10.41 11.55 -23.39
N ILE A 320 10.61 10.38 -24.00
CA ILE A 320 11.57 10.17 -25.08
C ILE A 320 11.27 11.12 -26.25
N LYS A 321 10.01 11.15 -26.74
CA LYS A 321 9.59 12.05 -27.82
C LYS A 321 9.85 13.52 -27.47
N SER A 322 9.60 13.91 -26.22
CA SER A 322 9.80 15.27 -25.76
C SER A 322 11.29 15.63 -25.72
N LEU A 323 12.13 14.72 -25.22
CA LEU A 323 13.59 14.88 -25.19
C LEU A 323 14.17 14.99 -26.61
N MET A 324 13.75 14.14 -27.54
CA MET A 324 14.20 14.20 -28.94
C MET A 324 13.89 15.53 -29.62
N ASN A 325 12.85 16.26 -29.19
CA ASN A 325 12.51 17.56 -29.76
C ASN A 325 13.40 18.70 -29.25
N VAL A 326 14.06 18.53 -28.09
CA VAL A 326 14.81 19.61 -27.41
C VAL A 326 16.30 19.34 -27.30
N LEU A 327 16.71 18.07 -27.32
CA LEU A 327 18.12 17.67 -27.27
C LEU A 327 18.84 18.08 -28.56
N ARG A 328 20.05 18.58 -28.36
CA ARG A 328 21.02 18.95 -29.40
C ARG A 328 22.35 18.27 -29.07
N THR A 329 23.21 18.11 -30.07
CA THR A 329 24.51 17.46 -29.92
C THR A 329 25.41 18.11 -28.87
N ASP A 330 25.23 19.40 -28.59
CA ASP A 330 25.98 20.18 -27.60
C ASP A 330 25.22 20.40 -26.28
N SER A 331 24.14 19.65 -26.04
CA SER A 331 23.31 19.82 -24.84
C SER A 331 24.04 19.37 -23.58
N VAL A 332 24.05 20.24 -22.57
CA VAL A 332 24.44 19.91 -21.20
C VAL A 332 23.17 19.76 -20.37
N CYS A 333 22.91 18.55 -19.88
CA CYS A 333 21.65 18.20 -19.24
C CYS A 333 21.77 18.20 -17.71
N LEU A 334 20.83 18.87 -17.04
CA LEU A 334 20.61 18.78 -15.60
C LEU A 334 19.24 18.17 -15.34
N CYS A 335 19.19 17.04 -14.65
CA CYS A 335 17.95 16.37 -14.28
C CYS A 335 17.71 16.47 -12.78
N ILE A 336 16.58 17.06 -12.39
CA ILE A 336 16.18 17.24 -11.00
C ILE A 336 14.86 16.49 -10.78
N SER A 337 14.96 15.26 -10.28
CA SER A 337 13.81 14.41 -9.90
C SER A 337 14.33 13.20 -9.13
N ASP A 338 13.71 12.88 -7.99
CA ASP A 338 14.14 11.72 -7.20
C ASP A 338 13.88 10.39 -7.92
N GLY A 339 14.91 9.54 -7.94
CA GLY A 339 14.83 8.18 -8.50
C GLY A 339 14.27 8.14 -9.93
N SER A 340 14.65 9.11 -10.77
CA SER A 340 14.16 9.25 -12.14
C SER A 340 15.05 8.53 -13.15
N LEU A 341 14.43 7.97 -14.20
CA LEU A 341 15.15 7.38 -15.34
C LEU A 341 15.49 8.41 -16.42
N LEU A 342 15.00 9.66 -16.31
CA LEU A 342 15.25 10.71 -17.31
C LEU A 342 16.74 10.97 -17.63
N PRO A 343 17.68 10.94 -16.67
CA PRO A 343 19.10 11.09 -16.99
C PRO A 343 19.59 10.00 -17.94
N LEU A 344 19.17 8.75 -17.72
CA LEU A 344 19.55 7.62 -18.59
C LEU A 344 18.92 7.77 -19.98
N LEU A 345 17.68 8.25 -20.06
CA LEU A 345 17.05 8.52 -21.36
C LEU A 345 17.79 9.61 -22.12
N ALA A 346 18.13 10.73 -21.47
CA ALA A 346 18.89 11.82 -22.09
C ALA A 346 20.27 11.34 -22.58
N HIS A 347 20.96 10.53 -21.77
CA HIS A 347 22.23 9.89 -22.14
C HIS A 347 22.09 9.07 -23.43
N TYR A 348 21.14 8.13 -23.46
CA TYR A 348 20.93 7.26 -24.62
C TYR A 348 20.47 8.00 -25.88
N LEU A 349 19.88 9.19 -25.73
CA LEU A 349 19.46 10.05 -26.84
C LEU A 349 20.57 11.01 -27.31
N GLY A 350 21.79 10.91 -26.78
CA GLY A 350 22.96 11.60 -27.32
C GLY A 350 23.42 12.85 -26.56
N ALA A 351 23.06 13.02 -25.28
CA ALA A 351 23.64 14.07 -24.44
C ALA A 351 25.12 13.76 -24.13
N GLU A 352 26.05 14.68 -24.47
CA GLU A 352 27.51 14.48 -24.34
C GLU A 352 28.03 14.57 -22.90
N GLN A 353 27.36 15.32 -22.01
CA GLN A 353 27.76 15.51 -20.62
C GLN A 353 26.56 15.37 -19.67
N ASP A 354 26.46 14.19 -19.05
CA ASP A 354 25.59 13.98 -17.90
C ASP A 354 26.36 14.32 -16.63
N LEU A 355 26.04 15.45 -16.02
CA LEU A 355 26.55 15.80 -14.69
C LEU A 355 25.79 14.98 -13.63
N TRP A 356 26.12 13.69 -13.50
CA TRP A 356 25.47 12.74 -12.58
C TRP A 356 25.83 12.94 -11.08
N ARG A 357 26.66 13.92 -10.72
CA ARG A 357 27.17 14.14 -9.35
C ARG A 357 26.58 15.39 -8.69
N ILE A 358 25.45 15.31 -7.96
CA ILE A 358 25.05 16.42 -7.05
C ILE A 358 24.21 16.02 -5.82
N ARG A 359 24.48 14.89 -5.14
CA ARG A 359 24.04 14.76 -3.73
C ARG A 359 24.98 15.57 -2.82
N SER A 360 24.95 16.91 -2.94
CA SER A 360 25.59 17.84 -2.00
C SER A 360 24.84 19.17 -2.01
N PRO A 361 24.56 19.77 -0.83
CA PRO A 361 23.84 21.04 -0.75
C PRO A 361 24.64 22.15 -1.41
N CYS A 362 24.00 22.89 -2.31
CA CYS A 362 24.56 24.11 -2.89
C CYS A 362 24.03 25.30 -2.09
N GLY A 363 24.86 25.88 -1.23
CA GLY A 363 24.48 27.05 -0.44
C GLY A 363 24.28 28.31 -1.30
N THR A 364 25.15 28.55 -2.28
CA THR A 364 25.09 29.69 -3.19
C THR A 364 25.38 29.24 -4.60
N CYS A 365 24.48 29.57 -5.54
CA CYS A 365 24.66 29.35 -6.97
C CYS A 365 24.81 30.71 -7.66
N GLU A 366 25.96 30.97 -8.27
CA GLU A 366 26.23 32.16 -9.11
C GLU A 366 25.91 33.53 -8.46
N GLY A 367 26.13 33.66 -7.15
CA GLY A 367 25.97 34.93 -6.43
C GLY A 367 24.53 35.33 -6.09
N PHE A 368 23.55 34.44 -6.31
CA PHE A 368 22.17 34.64 -5.87
C PHE A 368 21.92 33.94 -4.52
N ASP A 369 21.44 34.72 -3.56
CA ASP A 369 20.97 34.24 -2.26
C ASP A 369 19.57 33.64 -2.42
N VAL A 370 19.43 32.36 -2.09
CA VAL A 370 18.18 31.59 -2.18
C VAL A 370 17.45 31.49 -0.84
N GLN A 371 17.92 32.17 0.23
CA GLN A 371 17.28 32.19 1.55
C GLN A 371 15.83 32.70 1.53
N THR A 372 15.45 33.54 0.55
CA THR A 372 14.07 34.03 0.42
C THR A 372 13.07 32.91 0.09
N MET A 373 13.51 31.81 -0.55
CA MET A 373 12.64 30.65 -0.79
C MET A 373 12.45 29.81 0.48
N ASP A 374 13.47 29.75 1.34
CA ASP A 374 13.44 29.07 2.64
C ASP A 374 12.53 29.78 3.65
N GLU A 375 12.44 31.12 3.59
CA GLU A 375 11.54 31.92 4.44
C GLU A 375 10.08 31.89 3.98
N MET A 376 9.81 31.65 2.69
CA MET A 376 8.46 31.56 2.13
C MET A 376 7.72 30.28 2.57
N ILE A 377 8.45 29.17 2.72
CA ILE A 377 7.93 27.89 3.24
C ILE A 377 7.71 27.95 4.75
N LYS A 378 8.58 28.66 5.49
CA LYS A 378 8.47 28.83 6.96
C LYS A 378 7.23 29.62 7.42
N ASN A 379 6.67 30.50 6.59
CA ASN A 379 5.57 31.40 6.98
C ASN A 379 4.16 30.90 6.61
N SER A 380 4.04 29.71 6.00
CA SER A 380 2.76 29.20 5.48
C SER A 380 2.24 28.00 6.28
N LEU A 381 2.09 28.14 7.59
CA LEU A 381 1.44 27.12 8.43
C LEU A 381 0.56 27.79 9.48
N ASN A 382 -0.74 27.86 9.19
CA ASN A 382 -1.78 28.09 10.18
C ASN A 382 -2.91 27.11 9.87
N PHE A 383 -2.94 26.03 10.66
CA PHE A 383 -4.00 25.04 10.92
C PHE A 383 -5.15 24.96 9.89
N ARG A 384 -5.09 24.00 8.96
CA ARG A 384 -5.98 23.96 7.77
C ARG A 384 -6.33 22.60 7.18
N GLU A 385 -6.07 21.46 7.81
CA GLU A 385 -6.33 20.15 7.14
C GLU A 385 -7.82 19.88 6.82
N SER A 386 -8.79 20.52 7.48
CA SER A 386 -10.21 20.43 7.05
C SER A 386 -10.55 21.26 5.80
N LYS A 387 -9.59 22.03 5.24
CA LYS A 387 -9.73 22.89 4.06
C LYS A 387 -8.72 22.57 2.95
N GLU A 388 -7.79 21.65 3.18
CA GLU A 388 -6.77 21.24 2.21
C GLU A 388 -7.26 20.04 1.40
N ALA A 389 -6.68 19.87 0.21
CA ALA A 389 -7.02 18.74 -0.64
C ALA A 389 -6.37 17.47 -0.11
N GLU A 390 -7.16 16.42 0.06
CA GLU A 390 -6.66 15.10 0.44
C GLU A 390 -6.16 14.32 -0.78
N PRO A 391 -4.94 13.77 -0.76
CA PRO A 391 -4.44 12.95 -1.85
C PRO A 391 -5.05 11.55 -1.79
N HIS A 392 -5.81 11.17 -2.82
CA HIS A 392 -6.38 9.83 -2.98
C HIS A 392 -6.04 9.25 -4.35
N PRO A 393 -5.72 7.93 -4.46
CA PRO A 393 -5.51 7.27 -5.75
C PRO A 393 -6.87 7.07 -6.46
N LEU A 394 -7.42 8.12 -7.07
CA LEU A 394 -8.79 8.15 -7.61
C LEU A 394 -9.13 7.06 -8.66
N TRP A 395 -8.15 6.32 -9.19
CA TRP A 395 -8.41 5.14 -10.02
C TRP A 395 -9.14 4.02 -9.23
N GLU A 396 -9.04 4.04 -7.90
CA GLU A 396 -9.67 3.13 -6.94
C GLU A 396 -11.07 3.59 -6.50
N TYR A 397 -11.47 4.81 -6.88
CA TYR A 397 -12.69 5.45 -6.41
C TYR A 397 -13.51 5.97 -7.60
N PRO A 398 -14.48 5.18 -8.09
CA PRO A 398 -15.33 5.59 -9.20
C PRO A 398 -16.03 6.93 -8.91
N CYS A 399 -15.79 7.90 -9.79
CA CYS A 399 -16.43 9.20 -9.73
C CYS A 399 -16.94 9.61 -11.11
N LYS A 400 -17.88 10.56 -11.15
CA LYS A 400 -18.40 11.15 -12.39
C LYS A 400 -18.11 12.64 -12.39
N SER A 401 -17.56 13.14 -13.49
CA SER A 401 -17.38 14.58 -13.67
C SER A 401 -18.73 15.29 -13.73
N LEU A 402 -18.88 16.33 -12.93
CA LEU A 402 -20.05 17.22 -12.94
C LEU A 402 -19.75 18.57 -13.61
N SER A 403 -18.54 18.75 -14.15
CA SER A 403 -18.16 19.95 -14.89
C SER A 403 -17.06 19.61 -15.90
N ASN A 404 -16.83 20.52 -16.83
CA ASN A 404 -15.63 20.44 -17.66
C ASN A 404 -14.40 20.82 -16.82
N PRO A 405 -13.23 20.19 -17.05
CA PRO A 405 -11.99 20.60 -16.39
C PRO A 405 -11.70 22.07 -16.68
N GLN A 406 -11.25 22.79 -15.66
CA GLN A 406 -10.83 24.19 -15.78
C GLN A 406 -9.38 24.34 -15.33
N GLU A 407 -8.62 25.17 -16.04
CA GLU A 407 -7.29 25.58 -15.61
C GLU A 407 -7.44 26.54 -14.42
N VAL A 408 -6.91 26.16 -13.27
CA VAL A 408 -6.99 26.96 -12.04
C VAL A 408 -5.74 27.82 -11.86
N LEU A 409 -4.56 27.25 -12.13
CA LEU A 409 -3.27 27.92 -12.05
C LEU A 409 -2.37 27.44 -13.21
N LEU A 410 -1.56 28.35 -13.72
CA LEU A 410 -0.57 28.09 -14.77
C LEU A 410 0.81 28.56 -14.30
N PHE A 411 1.77 27.64 -14.28
CA PHE A 411 3.15 27.92 -13.92
C PHE A 411 4.05 27.82 -15.16
N ASP A 412 4.62 28.96 -15.59
CA ASP A 412 5.59 28.97 -16.70
C ASP A 412 6.99 28.66 -16.16
N PHE A 413 7.44 27.40 -16.31
CA PHE A 413 8.75 26.92 -15.81
C PHE A 413 9.96 27.58 -16.48
N ARG A 414 9.76 28.47 -17.48
CA ARG A 414 10.83 29.30 -18.06
C ARG A 414 11.06 30.59 -17.29
N LYS A 415 10.20 30.92 -16.32
CA LYS A 415 10.28 32.11 -15.48
C LYS A 415 10.63 31.73 -14.04
N THR A 416 11.14 32.69 -13.28
CA THR A 416 11.37 32.51 -11.84
C THR A 416 10.06 32.36 -11.09
N VAL A 417 10.09 31.58 -10.01
CA VAL A 417 8.94 31.42 -9.12
C VAL A 417 8.55 32.80 -8.56
N PRO A 418 7.27 33.23 -8.66
CA PRO A 418 6.83 34.49 -8.09
C PRO A 418 7.03 34.53 -6.58
N GLN A 419 7.55 35.65 -6.06
CA GLN A 419 7.76 35.84 -4.61
C GLN A 419 6.46 36.16 -3.85
N HIS A 420 5.39 36.51 -4.56
CA HIS A 420 4.09 36.79 -3.97
C HIS A 420 3.15 35.59 -4.13
N CYS A 421 2.24 35.41 -3.17
CA CYS A 421 1.22 34.38 -3.22
C CYS A 421 0.33 34.55 -4.46
N LEU A 422 0.05 33.44 -5.14
CA LEU A 422 -0.87 33.37 -6.27
C LEU A 422 -2.21 32.82 -5.80
N SER A 423 -3.29 33.48 -6.18
CA SER A 423 -4.65 33.02 -5.92
C SER A 423 -5.52 33.28 -7.14
N THR A 424 -6.31 32.27 -7.53
CA THR A 424 -7.34 32.40 -8.57
C THR A 424 -8.69 32.13 -7.94
N GLU A 425 -9.66 33.00 -8.19
CA GLU A 425 -11.06 32.78 -7.82
C GLU A 425 -11.91 32.71 -9.09
N GLY A 426 -12.88 31.80 -9.11
CA GLY A 426 -13.72 31.58 -10.28
C GLY A 426 -14.96 30.76 -9.95
N SER A 427 -15.84 30.61 -10.94
CA SER A 427 -17.06 29.81 -10.84
C SER A 427 -17.10 28.76 -11.95
N VAL A 428 -17.54 27.55 -11.61
CA VAL A 428 -17.65 26.43 -12.56
C VAL A 428 -19.12 26.14 -12.84
N ASN A 429 -19.47 25.97 -14.11
CA ASN A 429 -20.80 25.53 -14.51
C ASN A 429 -20.92 24.01 -14.39
N LEU A 430 -21.94 23.55 -13.67
CA LEU A 430 -22.21 22.12 -13.55
C LEU A 430 -22.92 21.59 -14.81
N LEU A 431 -22.39 20.49 -15.35
CA LEU A 431 -23.02 19.66 -16.37
C LEU A 431 -24.17 18.92 -15.69
N ARG A 432 -25.41 19.28 -16.02
CA ARG A 432 -26.62 18.59 -15.55
C ARG A 432 -26.76 17.21 -16.19
#